data_AF-A0A1M6CZ58-F1
#
_entry.id   AF-A0A1M6CZ58-F1
#
_cell.length_a   1.000
_cell.length_b   1.000
_cell.length_c   1.000
_cell.angle_alpha   90.00
_cell.angle_beta   90.00
_cell.angle_gamma   90.00
#
_symmetry.space_group_name_H-M   'P 1'
#
loop_
_entity.id
_entity.type
_entity.pdbx_description
1 polymer ?
#
loop_
_entity_poly.entity_id
_entity_poly.type
_entity_poly.pdbx_seq_one_letter_code
_entity_poly.pdbx_strand_id
1 'polypeptide(L)'
;MFKDIYIETERLIIKPYCIQDIDYLYKIYSDEKVMAYIPEGVMSYQWVEDLIKWMVEYCYEKNTPDNIIKFGVSVADKKSNRLVWIRFT
;
A
#
# COMPACT_ATOMS: atom_id res chain seq x y z
N MET A 1 0.74 -7.92 14.81
CA MET A 1 1.68 -8.54 13.85
C MET A 1 1.62 -7.83 12.52
N PHE A 2 0.57 -7.99 11.70
CA PHE A 2 0.54 -7.40 10.36
C PHE A 2 0.66 -5.87 10.36
N LYS A 3 -0.01 -5.18 11.28
CA LYS A 3 0.08 -3.72 11.45
C LYS A 3 1.44 -3.19 11.95
N ASP A 4 2.27 -4.08 12.51
CA ASP A 4 3.54 -3.72 13.16
C ASP A 4 4.76 -4.17 12.34
N ILE A 5 4.55 -4.73 11.14
CA ILE A 5 5.63 -5.20 10.27
C ILE A 5 6.51 -4.01 9.90
N TYR A 6 7.81 -4.18 10.09
CA TYR A 6 8.82 -3.24 9.68
C TYR A 6 10.03 -4.00 9.18
N ILE A 7 10.27 -3.94 7.87
CA ILE A 7 11.41 -4.60 7.24
C ILE A 7 12.31 -3.51 6.68
N GLU A 8 13.55 -3.54 7.13
CA GLU A 8 14.59 -2.63 6.68
C GLU A 8 15.60 -3.41 5.83
N THR A 9 15.83 -2.93 4.61
CA THR A 9 16.85 -3.47 3.70
C THR A 9 18.00 -2.46 3.57
N GLU A 10 18.99 -2.69 2.71
CA GLU A 10 20.05 -1.69 2.49
C GLU A 10 19.48 -0.34 2.01
N ARG A 11 18.50 -0.35 1.10
CA ARG A 11 17.99 0.86 0.42
C ARG A 11 16.53 1.18 0.68
N LEU A 12 15.75 0.22 1.14
CA LEU A 12 14.29 0.32 1.25
C LEU A 12 13.82 0.06 2.68
N ILE A 13 12.74 0.73 3.05
CA ILE A 13 11.90 0.42 4.21
C ILE A 13 10.57 -0.12 3.68
N ILE A 14 10.12 -1.24 4.23
CA ILE A 14 8.85 -1.87 3.88
C ILE A 14 8.00 -1.95 5.15
N LYS A 15 6.81 -1.36 5.11
CA LYS A 15 5.89 -1.31 6.25
C LYS A 15 4.43 -1.25 5.77
N PRO A 16 3.43 -1.63 6.60
CA PRO A 16 2.02 -1.44 6.29
C PRO A 16 1.71 0.00 5.92
N TYR A 17 0.63 0.21 5.13
CA TYR A 17 0.16 1.56 4.86
C TYR A 17 -0.29 2.25 6.14
N CYS A 18 -0.19 3.58 6.15
CA CYS A 18 -0.89 4.43 7.08
C CYS A 18 -1.75 5.44 6.33
N ILE A 19 -2.76 6.02 6.99
CA ILE A 19 -3.71 6.93 6.33
C ILE A 19 -3.03 8.11 5.63
N GLN A 20 -1.87 8.53 6.13
CA GLN A 20 -1.04 9.59 5.56
C GLN A 20 -0.42 9.25 4.20
N ASP A 21 -0.44 7.98 3.79
CA ASP A 21 0.08 7.54 2.49
C ASP A 21 -0.90 7.84 1.34
N ILE A 22 -2.13 8.28 1.62
CA ILE A 22 -3.22 8.41 0.64
C ILE A 22 -2.83 9.18 -0.63
N ASP A 23 -2.16 10.33 -0.50
CA ASP A 23 -1.76 11.15 -1.65
C ASP A 23 -0.73 10.41 -2.53
N TYR A 24 0.18 9.67 -1.91
CA TYR A 24 1.16 8.85 -2.61
C TYR A 24 0.50 7.67 -3.31
N LEU A 25 -0.44 6.99 -2.63
CA LEU A 25 -1.22 5.92 -3.23
C LEU A 25 -2.00 6.45 -4.43
N TYR A 26 -2.69 7.58 -4.28
CA TYR A 26 -3.50 8.16 -5.35
C TYR A 26 -2.65 8.51 -6.56
N LYS A 27 -1.47 9.11 -6.35
CA LYS A 27 -0.53 9.39 -7.46
C LYS A 27 -0.15 8.14 -8.25
N ILE A 28 -0.03 6.98 -7.59
CA ILE A 28 0.29 5.71 -8.25
C ILE A 28 -0.95 5.14 -8.95
N TYR A 29 -2.08 5.04 -8.23
CA TYR A 29 -3.31 4.43 -8.75
C TYR A 29 -4.01 5.28 -9.82
N SER A 30 -3.68 6.58 -9.95
CA SER A 30 -4.18 7.45 -11.01
C SER A 30 -3.24 7.56 -12.21
N ASP A 31 -2.03 6.98 -12.14
CA ASP A 31 -1.08 7.01 -13.25
C ASP A 31 -1.43 5.91 -14.28
N GLU A 32 -1.88 6.34 -15.46
CA GLU A 32 -2.25 5.44 -16.56
C GLU A 32 -1.12 4.50 -16.98
N LYS A 33 0.15 4.93 -16.92
CA LYS A 33 1.29 4.07 -17.30
C LYS A 33 1.53 2.99 -16.26
N VAL A 34 1.35 3.31 -14.98
CA VAL A 34 1.47 2.34 -13.90
C VAL A 34 0.31 1.34 -13.95
N MET A 35 -0.91 1.84 -14.16
CA MET A 35 -2.13 1.03 -14.14
C MET A 35 -2.43 0.33 -15.47
N ALA A 36 -1.64 0.55 -16.53
CA ALA A 36 -1.84 -0.03 -17.86
C ALA A 36 -1.97 -1.56 -17.88
N TYR A 37 -1.35 -2.24 -16.90
CA TYR A 37 -1.37 -3.69 -16.76
C TYR A 37 -2.19 -4.19 -15.56
N ILE A 38 -2.90 -3.29 -14.89
CA ILE A 38 -3.75 -3.60 -13.74
C ILE A 38 -5.21 -3.67 -14.23
N PRO A 39 -5.89 -4.82 -14.08
CA PRO A 39 -7.24 -5.03 -14.63
C PRO A 39 -8.26 -3.97 -14.23
N GLU A 40 -8.11 -3.42 -13.02
CA GLU A 40 -9.03 -2.43 -12.49
C GLU A 40 -8.89 -1.03 -13.12
N GLY A 41 -7.78 -0.75 -13.83
CA GLY A 41 -7.52 0.56 -14.43
C GLY A 41 -7.22 1.66 -13.41
N VAL A 42 -7.21 2.92 -13.87
CA VAL A 42 -6.94 4.06 -12.99
C VAL A 42 -8.06 4.30 -11.97
N MET A 43 -7.68 4.67 -10.75
CA MET A 43 -8.61 4.86 -9.63
C MET A 43 -8.83 6.33 -9.31
N SER A 44 -10.03 6.65 -8.83
CA SER A 44 -10.33 7.95 -8.25
C SER A 44 -9.73 8.10 -6.85
N TYR A 45 -9.58 9.33 -6.38
CA TYR A 45 -9.10 9.60 -5.02
C TYR A 45 -10.00 8.96 -3.96
N GLN A 46 -11.32 9.06 -4.13
CA GLN A 46 -12.28 8.44 -3.20
C GLN A 46 -12.08 6.92 -3.10
N TRP A 47 -11.87 6.25 -4.24
CA TRP A 47 -11.65 4.81 -4.23
C TRP A 47 -10.36 4.45 -3.47
N VAL A 48 -9.30 5.23 -3.66
CA VAL A 48 -8.02 5.04 -2.93
C VAL A 48 -8.18 5.32 -1.44
N GLU A 49 -8.97 6.32 -1.06
CA GLU A 49 -9.33 6.61 0.33
C GLU A 49 -10.07 5.44 0.98
N ASP A 50 -11.08 4.90 0.30
CA ASP A 50 -11.88 3.79 0.82
C ASP A 50 -11.02 2.53 0.95
N LEU A 51 -10.15 2.27 -0.04
CA LEU A 51 -9.20 1.16 -0.02
C LEU A 51 -8.24 1.27 1.18
N ILE A 52 -7.61 2.43 1.39
CA ILE A 52 -6.62 2.59 2.48
C ILE A 52 -7.29 2.48 3.85
N LYS A 53 -8.48 3.04 4.03
CA LYS A 53 -9.27 2.89 5.27
C LYS A 53 -9.60 1.43 5.53
N TRP A 54 -10.11 0.70 4.53
CA TRP A 54 -10.41 -0.73 4.67
C TRP A 54 -9.16 -1.56 5.00
N MET A 55 -8.01 -1.25 4.40
CA MET A 55 -6.76 -1.96 4.73
C MET A 55 -6.29 -1.69 6.16
N VAL A 56 -6.21 -0.41 6.54
CA VAL A 56 -5.64 0.02 7.82
C VAL A 56 -6.56 -0.32 9.00
N GLU A 57 -7.86 -0.06 8.87
CA GLU A 57 -8.81 -0.19 9.99
C GLU A 57 -9.36 -1.61 10.14
N TYR A 58 -9.41 -2.39 9.04
CA TYR A 58 -10.00 -3.73 9.06
C TYR A 58 -8.98 -4.82 8.73
N CYS A 59 -8.34 -4.79 7.56
CA CYS A 59 -7.53 -5.92 7.10
C CYS A 59 -6.34 -6.19 8.01
N TYR A 60 -5.56 -5.17 8.37
CA TYR A 60 -4.36 -5.35 9.20
C TYR A 60 -4.66 -5.84 10.62
N GLU A 61 -5.84 -5.54 11.16
CA GLU A 61 -6.31 -6.03 12.47
C GLU A 61 -6.87 -7.46 12.39
N LYS A 62 -7.46 -7.84 11.25
CA LYS A 62 -8.14 -9.14 11.09
C LYS A 62 -7.26 -10.22 10.45
N ASN A 63 -6.19 -9.85 9.77
CA ASN A 63 -5.25 -10.81 9.20
C ASN A 63 -4.61 -11.67 10.30
N THR A 64 -4.56 -12.98 10.06
CA THR A 64 -3.79 -13.96 10.82
C THR A 64 -2.82 -14.67 9.88
N PRO A 65 -1.77 -15.35 10.39
CA PRO A 65 -0.86 -16.13 9.53
C PRO A 65 -1.60 -17.15 8.65
N ASP A 66 -2.69 -17.73 9.16
CA ASP A 66 -3.48 -18.74 8.46
C ASP A 66 -4.60 -18.15 7.59
N ASN A 67 -4.88 -16.84 7.70
CA ASN A 67 -5.94 -16.17 6.94
C ASN A 67 -5.61 -14.70 6.67
N ILE A 68 -5.11 -14.43 5.46
CA ILE A 68 -4.79 -13.08 4.99
C ILE A 68 -5.93 -12.61 4.07
N ILE A 69 -6.69 -11.60 4.52
CA ILE A 69 -7.76 -10.95 3.74
C ILE A 69 -7.12 -10.06 2.67
N LYS A 70 -6.24 -9.15 3.09
CA LYS A 70 -5.46 -8.27 2.22
C LYS A 70 -4.25 -7.76 2.99
N PHE A 71 -3.07 -7.76 2.39
CA PHE A 71 -1.88 -7.19 3.01
C PHE A 71 -1.04 -6.39 2.00
N GLY A 72 -1.44 -5.12 1.80
CA GLY A 72 -0.61 -4.16 1.08
C GLY A 72 0.45 -3.54 2.00
N VAL A 73 1.61 -3.19 1.44
CA VAL A 73 2.69 -2.52 2.15
C VAL A 73 3.21 -1.35 1.33
N SER A 74 3.63 -0.30 2.03
CA SER A 74 4.44 0.77 1.48
C SER A 74 5.88 0.30 1.35
N VAL A 75 6.51 0.61 0.22
CA VAL A 75 7.94 0.41 0.00
C VAL A 75 8.54 1.78 -0.22
N ALA A 76 9.38 2.27 0.69
CA ALA A 76 9.99 3.59 0.62
C ALA A 76 11.50 3.50 0.44
N ASP A 77 12.05 4.31 -0.47
CA ASP A 77 13.50 4.48 -0.61
C ASP A 77 14.05 5.33 0.55
N LYS A 78 15.09 4.85 1.23
CA LYS A 78 15.66 5.51 2.42
C LYS A 78 16.28 6.87 2.14
N LYS A 79 16.84 7.07 0.94
CA LYS A 79 17.52 8.33 0.61
C LYS A 79 16.55 9.45 0.27
N SER A 80 15.50 9.12 -0.48
CA SER A 80 14.53 10.08 -0.99
C SER A 80 13.23 10.13 -0.17
N ASN A 81 13.03 9.18 0.74
CA ASN A 81 11.79 8.96 1.50
C ASN A 81 10.55 8.88 0.59
N ARG A 82 10.72 8.41 -0.66
CA ARG A 82 9.64 8.29 -1.64
C ARG A 82 9.08 6.89 -1.66
N LEU A 83 7.76 6.78 -1.71
CA LEU A 83 7.04 5.54 -1.98
C LEU A 83 7.36 5.07 -3.41
N VAL A 84 7.83 3.83 -3.54
CA VAL A 84 8.38 3.29 -4.80
C VAL A 84 7.45 2.27 -5.44
N TRP A 85 6.66 1.50 -4.68
CA TRP A 85 5.87 0.41 -5.27
C TRP A 85 4.74 -0.10 -4.38
N ILE A 86 3.70 -0.67 -5.01
CA ILE A 86 2.53 -1.31 -4.38
C ILE A 86 2.05 -2.47 -5.27
N ARG A 87 2.04 -3.71 -4.74
CA ARG A 87 0.96 -4.73 -4.80
C ARG A 87 1.53 -6.12 -4.55
N PHE A 88 1.22 -6.74 -3.42
CA PHE A 88 1.26 -8.19 -3.29
C PHE A 88 -0.20 -8.69 -3.35
N THR A 89 -0.51 -9.45 -4.40
CA THR A 89 -1.79 -10.17 -4.55
C THR A 89 -1.81 -11.38 -3.64
#